data_AF-A0AAE1DV82-F1
#
_entry.id   AF-A0AAE1DV82-F1
#
_cell.length_a   1.000
_cell.length_b   1.000
_cell.length_c   1.000
_cell.angle_alpha   90.00
_cell.angle_beta   90.00
_cell.angle_gamma   90.00
#
_symmetry.space_group_name_H-M   'P 1'
#
loop_
_entity.id
_entity.type
_entity.pdbx_description
1 polymer ?
#
loop_
_entity_poly.entity_id
_entity_poly.type
_entity_poly.pdbx_seq_one_letter_code
_entity_poly.pdbx_strand_id
1 'polypeptide(L)'
;HRGQVIAKKVRHQNAASERPSCVQYECARCCELLLDDIGLWDFNVFTFDILSCGRSAFHIAYHLFQTYDLIRSFRLDTVCLLHFLYLQRYL
;
A
#
# COMPACT_ATOMS: atom_id res chain seq x y z
N HIS A 1 -40.15 -16.95 -21.43
CA HIS A 1 -39.86 -17.34 -20.03
C HIS A 1 -38.53 -18.08 -20.00
N ARG A 2 -37.44 -17.40 -19.58
CA ARG A 2 -36.69 -17.67 -18.33
C ARG A 2 -36.11 -19.10 -18.30
N GLY A 3 -34.81 -19.35 -18.23
CA GLY A 3 -33.66 -18.46 -18.06
C GLY A 3 -32.36 -19.24 -18.23
N GLN A 4 -31.31 -18.54 -18.66
CA GLN A 4 -29.95 -19.04 -18.62
C GLN A 4 -29.49 -19.07 -17.16
N VAL A 5 -29.08 -20.24 -16.68
CA VAL A 5 -28.47 -20.42 -15.37
C VAL A 5 -27.02 -19.95 -15.49
N ILE A 6 -26.76 -18.74 -14.99
CA ILE A 6 -25.41 -18.20 -14.84
C ILE A 6 -24.72 -19.02 -13.75
N ALA A 7 -23.85 -19.93 -14.16
CA ALA A 7 -22.90 -20.58 -13.25
C ALA A 7 -21.94 -19.50 -12.73
N LYS A 8 -22.22 -18.97 -11.54
CA LYS A 8 -21.27 -18.15 -10.79
C LYS A 8 -20.03 -19.01 -10.50
N LYS A 9 -18.96 -18.77 -11.26
CA LYS A 9 -17.64 -19.33 -10.98
C LYS A 9 -17.13 -18.68 -9.69
N VAL A 10 -17.38 -19.34 -8.57
CA VAL A 10 -16.76 -19.06 -7.28
C VAL A 10 -15.26 -19.27 -7.46
N ARG A 11 -14.52 -18.19 -7.66
CA ARG A 11 -13.06 -18.16 -7.57
C ARG A 11 -12.72 -17.96 -6.09
N HIS A 12 -12.51 -19.07 -5.39
CA HIS A 12 -11.65 -19.06 -4.23
C HIS A 12 -10.60 -20.13 -4.39
N GLN A 13 -9.36 -19.72 -4.10
CA GLN A 13 -8.22 -20.54 -3.73
C GLN A 13 -7.48 -21.21 -4.89
N ASN A 14 -6.47 -20.49 -5.37
CA ASN A 14 -5.06 -20.92 -5.26
C ASN A 14 -4.18 -19.86 -5.92
N ALA A 15 -3.66 -18.93 -5.13
CA ALA A 15 -2.60 -18.01 -5.53
C ALA A 15 -1.63 -17.86 -4.36
N ALA A 16 -1.03 -18.98 -3.94
CA ALA A 16 0.35 -18.95 -3.47
C ALA A 16 1.22 -18.68 -4.70
N SER A 17 1.08 -17.46 -5.25
CA SER A 17 1.89 -16.98 -6.35
C SER A 17 3.24 -16.64 -5.75
N GLU A 18 4.26 -17.33 -6.24
CA GLU A 18 5.67 -17.06 -6.03
C GLU A 18 5.89 -15.55 -5.96
N ARG A 19 6.26 -15.05 -4.77
CA ARG A 19 6.56 -13.63 -4.58
C ARG A 19 7.90 -13.39 -5.27
N PRO A 20 7.98 -12.52 -6.29
CA PRO A 20 9.24 -12.26 -6.98
C PRO A 20 10.26 -11.71 -5.97
N SER A 21 11.44 -12.31 -5.95
CA SER A 21 12.59 -11.76 -5.23
C SER A 21 12.90 -10.38 -5.80
N CYS A 22 12.79 -9.35 -4.99
CA CYS A 22 12.90 -7.96 -5.41
C CYS A 22 14.23 -7.68 -6.15
N VAL A 23 14.18 -7.52 -7.47
CA VAL A 23 15.30 -7.01 -8.27
C VAL A 23 15.01 -5.56 -8.64
N GLN A 24 15.50 -4.64 -7.81
CA GLN A 24 15.75 -3.19 -7.95
C GLN A 24 14.74 -2.25 -8.65
N TYR A 25 13.99 -2.66 -9.68
CA TYR A 25 13.05 -1.83 -10.45
C TYR A 25 11.57 -2.13 -10.17
N GLU A 26 11.27 -3.26 -9.51
CA GLU A 26 9.91 -3.61 -9.05
C GLU A 26 9.56 -3.03 -7.67
N CYS A 27 10.50 -2.34 -7.02
CA CYS A 27 10.38 -1.89 -5.64
C CYS A 27 9.17 -0.97 -5.38
N ALA A 28 8.95 0.03 -6.26
CA ALA A 28 7.84 0.97 -6.09
C ALA A 28 6.48 0.28 -6.23
N ARG A 29 6.34 -0.60 -7.22
CA ARG A 29 5.10 -1.32 -7.49
C ARG A 29 4.82 -2.39 -6.42
N CYS A 30 5.84 -3.08 -5.93
CA CYS A 30 5.70 -3.99 -4.79
C CYS A 30 5.30 -3.23 -3.51
N CYS A 31 5.84 -2.03 -3.30
CA CYS A 31 5.41 -1.18 -2.19
C CYS A 31 3.94 -0.76 -2.33
N GLU A 32 3.48 -0.36 -3.51
CA GLU A 32 2.07 -0.05 -3.76
C GLU A 32 1.15 -1.24 -3.44
N LEU A 33 1.51 -2.44 -3.91
CA LEU A 33 0.74 -3.66 -3.64
C LEU A 33 0.73 -4.04 -2.15
N LEU A 34 1.83 -3.81 -1.42
CA LEU A 34 1.86 -4.01 0.03
C LEU A 34 1.04 -2.97 0.78
N LEU A 35 0.96 -1.72 0.27
CA LEU A 35 0.15 -0.67 0.87
C LEU A 35 -1.35 -0.95 0.76
N ASP A 36 -1.80 -1.68 -0.27
CA ASP A 36 -3.20 -2.13 -0.37
C ASP A 36 -3.61 -3.00 0.84
N ASP A 37 -2.65 -3.75 1.40
CA ASP A 37 -2.84 -4.61 2.57
C ASP A 37 -2.66 -3.88 3.92
N ILE A 38 -2.41 -2.56 3.93
CA ILE A 38 -2.07 -1.83 5.18
C ILE A 38 -3.19 -1.81 6.22
N GLY A 39 -4.43 -2.03 5.79
CA GLY A 39 -5.59 -2.16 6.69
C GLY A 39 -5.68 -3.53 7.36
N LEU A 40 -4.89 -4.50 6.93
CA LEU A 40 -4.86 -5.84 7.52
C LEU A 40 -3.99 -5.86 8.78
N TRP A 41 -4.44 -6.60 9.80
CA TRP A 41 -3.75 -6.69 11.08
C TRP A 41 -2.37 -7.38 10.98
N ASP A 42 -2.19 -8.24 9.98
CA ASP A 42 -0.97 -8.99 9.72
C ASP A 42 -0.03 -8.31 8.71
N PHE A 43 -0.25 -7.02 8.40
CA PHE A 43 0.64 -6.23 7.56
C PHE A 43 2.08 -6.23 8.10
N ASN A 44 3.02 -6.70 7.28
CA ASN A 44 4.43 -6.80 7.67
C ASN A 44 5.19 -5.50 7.35
N VAL A 45 5.19 -4.60 8.33
CA VAL A 45 5.90 -3.31 8.25
C VAL A 45 7.41 -3.47 8.04
N PHE A 46 8.04 -4.54 8.54
CA PHE A 46 9.48 -4.75 8.39
C PHE A 46 9.85 -5.13 6.96
N THR A 47 9.06 -5.98 6.31
CA THR A 47 9.23 -6.28 4.89
C THR A 47 9.04 -5.04 4.04
N PHE A 48 8.04 -4.22 4.38
CA PHE A 48 7.80 -2.95 3.70
C PHE A 48 8.95 -1.96 3.90
N ASP A 49 9.58 -1.92 5.08
CA ASP A 49 10.73 -1.05 5.34
C ASP A 49 11.95 -1.40 4.48
N ILE A 50 12.23 -2.69 4.29
CA ILE A 50 13.30 -3.16 3.41
C ILE A 50 13.02 -2.76 1.95
N LEU A 51 11.78 -2.95 1.48
CA LEU A 51 11.37 -2.60 0.11
C LEU A 51 11.31 -1.08 -0.12
N SER A 52 11.00 -0.29 0.91
CA SER A 52 10.98 1.17 0.82
C SER A 52 12.35 1.81 1.11
N CYS A 53 13.42 1.02 1.22
CA CYS A 53 14.77 1.49 1.54
C CYS A 53 14.83 2.31 2.84
N GLY A 54 14.09 1.89 3.87
CA GLY A 54 14.00 2.61 5.14
C GLY A 54 13.17 3.89 5.06
N ARG A 55 12.17 3.93 4.16
CA ARG A 55 11.23 5.05 4.01
C ARG A 55 9.79 4.60 4.25
N SER A 56 9.61 3.54 5.05
CA SER A 56 8.31 2.92 5.29
C SER A 56 7.33 3.94 5.88
N ALA A 57 7.73 4.62 6.94
CA ALA A 57 6.92 5.62 7.64
C ALA A 57 6.41 6.73 6.70
N PHE A 58 7.27 7.23 5.80
CA PHE A 58 6.88 8.24 4.82
C PHE A 58 5.77 7.72 3.88
N HIS A 59 5.98 6.53 3.28
CA HIS A 59 5.02 5.98 2.32
C HIS A 59 3.70 5.58 3.00
N ILE A 60 3.78 4.95 4.18
CA ILE A 60 2.62 4.56 4.98
C ILE A 60 1.82 5.80 5.36
N ALA A 61 2.46 6.80 5.98
CA ALA A 61 1.76 8.00 6.40
C ALA A 61 1.13 8.71 5.20
N TYR A 62 1.90 8.97 4.15
CA TYR A 62 1.38 9.63 2.95
C TYR A 62 0.20 8.88 2.34
N HIS A 63 0.28 7.55 2.25
CA HIS A 63 -0.82 6.71 1.78
C HIS A 63 -2.06 6.84 2.68
N LEU A 64 -1.92 6.83 4.01
CA LEU A 64 -3.04 7.05 4.93
C LEU A 64 -3.65 8.45 4.77
N PHE A 65 -2.81 9.49 4.62
CA PHE A 65 -3.28 10.86 4.39
C PHE A 65 -4.10 10.99 3.10
N GLN A 66 -3.76 10.22 2.06
CA GLN A 66 -4.53 10.15 0.82
C GLN A 66 -5.80 9.30 0.97
N THR A 67 -5.69 8.09 1.52
CA THR A 67 -6.80 7.13 1.65
C THR A 67 -7.95 7.66 2.51
N TYR A 68 -7.64 8.38 3.59
CA TYR A 68 -8.63 9.00 4.47
C TYR A 68 -8.99 10.44 4.08
N ASP A 69 -8.52 10.90 2.91
CA ASP A 69 -8.73 12.27 2.39
C ASP A 69 -8.40 13.38 3.42
N LEU A 70 -7.40 13.12 4.28
CA LEU A 70 -7.01 14.03 5.36
C LEU A 70 -6.40 15.32 4.79
N ILE A 71 -5.73 15.23 3.64
CA ILE A 71 -5.14 16.40 2.97
C ILE A 71 -6.23 17.42 2.64
N ARG A 72 -7.36 16.96 2.08
CA ARG A 72 -8.47 17.86 1.75
C ARG A 72 -9.26 18.26 2.98
N SER A 73 -9.56 17.31 3.86
CA SER A 73 -10.35 17.53 5.07
C SER A 73 -9.73 18.58 6.00
N PHE A 74 -8.41 18.55 6.14
CA PHE A 74 -7.65 19.49 6.98
C PHE A 74 -6.99 20.63 6.19
N ARG A 75 -7.21 20.69 4.86
CA ARG A 75 -6.61 21.68 3.96
C ARG A 75 -5.09 21.77 4.12
N LEU A 76 -4.44 20.62 4.24
CA LEU A 76 -3.00 20.53 4.45
C LEU A 76 -2.25 20.93 3.18
N ASP A 77 -1.19 21.71 3.36
CA ASP A 77 -0.21 21.95 2.31
C ASP A 77 0.59 20.66 2.07
N THR A 78 0.50 20.12 0.86
CA THR A 78 1.19 18.90 0.46
C THR A 78 2.71 19.04 0.52
N VAL A 79 3.27 20.21 0.25
CA VAL A 79 4.71 20.45 0.31
C VAL A 79 5.18 20.39 1.76
N CYS A 80 4.46 21.06 2.68
CA CYS A 80 4.74 21.01 4.11
C CYS A 80 4.58 19.60 4.68
N LEU A 81 3.54 18.87 4.26
CA LEU A 81 3.31 17.49 4.67
C LEU A 81 4.45 16.58 4.21
N LEU A 82 4.83 16.64 2.93
CA LEU A 82 5.94 15.83 2.40
C LEU A 82 7.25 16.15 3.11
N HIS A 83 7.52 17.43 3.38
CA HIS A 83 8.71 17.86 4.11
C HIS A 83 8.73 17.32 5.56
N PHE A 84 7.60 17.42 6.26
CA PHE A 84 7.43 16.87 7.61
C PHE A 84 7.64 15.35 7.64
N LEU A 85 7.03 14.62 6.71
CA LEU A 85 7.16 13.16 6.64
C LEU A 85 8.59 12.74 6.28
N TYR A 86 9.31 13.52 5.48
CA TYR A 86 10.71 13.26 5.16
C TYR A 86 11.65 13.51 6.36
N LEU A 87 11.33 14.52 7.18
CA LEU A 87 12.07 14.87 8.39
C LEU A 87 12.02 13.77 9.46
N GLN A 88 10.97 12.95 9.51
CA GLN A 88 10.84 11.88 10.51
C GLN A 88 11.97 10.85 10.49
N ARG A 89 12.77 10.79 9.41
CA ARG A 89 13.96 9.92 9.37
C ARG A 89 15.14 10.45 10.20
N TYR A 90 15.17 11.75 10.49
CA TYR A 90 16.30 12.43 11.12
C TYR A 90 16.08 12.76 12.61
N LEU A 91 14.90 12.39 13.14
CA LEU A 91 14.50 12.52 14.54
C LEU A 91 14.57 11.15 15.22
#